data_AF-X0ZVM0-F1
#
_entry.id   AF-X0ZVM0-F1
#
_cell.length_a   1.000
_cell.length_b   1.000
_cell.length_c   1.000
_cell.angle_alpha   90.00
_cell.angle_beta   90.00
_cell.angle_gamma   90.00
#
_symmetry.space_group_name_H-M   'P 1'
#
loop_
_entity.id
_entity.type
_entity.pdbx_description
1 polymer ?
#
loop_
_entity_poly.entity_id
_entity_poly.type
_entity_poly.pdbx_seq_one_letter_code
_entity_poly.pdbx_strand_id
1 'polypeptide(L)'
;FAIEDSNVLIAGRTNSDVWSYLENNTACRVRLFAEERGMRASGRQKRGEVRSLLGFFIQEFGIKKFFEIINQIADAAFIDSRVILSHFKMWPSANDRFYSDLLKPEKISETFLREFTYEAINASIPIVLGGHSLVSGGLYALVESAWAYKNDKK
;
A
#
# COMPACT_ATOMS: atom_id res chain seq x y z
N PHE A 1 4.31 -9.49 -17.40
CA PHE A 1 4.54 -9.34 -15.95
C PHE A 1 5.32 -10.53 -15.45
N ALA A 2 6.64 -10.45 -15.54
CA ALA A 2 7.61 -11.29 -14.84
C ALA A 2 8.94 -11.02 -15.56
N ILE A 3 9.58 -9.90 -15.21
CA ILE A 3 11.02 -9.80 -15.41
C ILE A 3 11.57 -10.56 -14.20
N GLU A 4 12.33 -11.62 -14.42
CA GLU A 4 13.08 -12.28 -13.34
C GLU A 4 13.88 -11.19 -12.61
N ASP A 5 13.84 -11.19 -11.28
CA ASP A 5 14.42 -10.17 -10.36
C ASP A 5 13.63 -8.89 -10.05
N SER A 6 12.40 -8.69 -10.55
CA SER A 6 11.57 -7.57 -10.06
C SER A 6 11.24 -7.67 -8.56
N ASN A 7 11.26 -6.55 -7.85
CA ASN A 7 10.97 -6.44 -6.42
C ASN A 7 9.67 -5.66 -6.16
N VAL A 8 8.67 -6.31 -5.56
CA VAL A 8 7.38 -5.70 -5.25
C VAL A 8 7.31 -5.36 -3.76
N LEU A 9 6.99 -4.10 -3.45
CA LEU A 9 6.78 -3.65 -2.07
C LEU A 9 5.33 -3.81 -1.65
N ILE A 10 5.13 -4.32 -0.45
CA ILE A 10 3.81 -4.43 0.18
C ILE A 10 3.89 -3.79 1.55
N ALA A 11 3.03 -2.80 1.82
CA ALA A 11 3.02 -2.07 3.08
C ALA A 11 1.63 -2.04 3.71
N GLY A 12 1.55 -2.40 4.99
CA GLY A 12 0.40 -2.21 5.85
C GLY A 12 -0.07 -3.48 6.56
N ARG A 13 -1.39 -3.69 6.67
CA ARG A 13 -1.96 -4.69 7.60
C ARG A 13 -1.97 -6.13 7.06
N THR A 14 -0.83 -6.64 6.63
CA THR A 14 -0.67 -7.99 6.07
C THR A 14 -0.48 -9.05 7.17
N ASN A 15 -0.88 -10.30 6.93
CA ASN A 15 -0.60 -11.46 7.81
C ASN A 15 0.47 -12.38 7.20
N SER A 16 0.92 -13.32 8.03
CA SER A 16 1.83 -14.40 7.62
C SER A 16 1.32 -15.22 6.44
N ASP A 17 0.00 -15.45 6.35
CA ASP A 17 -0.57 -16.31 5.30
C ASP A 17 -0.44 -15.66 3.91
N VAL A 18 -0.69 -14.35 3.82
CA VAL A 18 -0.49 -13.59 2.59
C VAL A 18 0.99 -13.58 2.22
N TRP A 19 1.88 -13.38 3.19
CA TRP A 19 3.31 -13.40 2.93
C TRP A 19 3.78 -14.77 2.41
N SER A 20 3.44 -15.85 3.12
CA SER A 20 3.76 -17.21 2.69
C SER A 20 3.22 -17.53 1.30
N TYR A 21 1.99 -17.10 1.01
CA TYR A 21 1.43 -17.27 -0.32
C TYR A 21 2.25 -16.54 -1.40
N LEU A 22 2.64 -15.29 -1.17
CA LEU A 22 3.39 -14.52 -2.15
C LEU A 22 4.78 -15.10 -2.44
N GLU A 23 5.49 -15.56 -1.40
CA GLU A 23 6.80 -16.21 -1.54
C GLU A 23 6.72 -17.46 -2.42
N ASN A 24 5.62 -18.21 -2.31
CA ASN A 24 5.47 -19.48 -3.02
C ASN A 24 4.78 -19.35 -4.38
N ASN A 25 4.06 -18.26 -4.64
CA ASN A 25 3.16 -18.14 -5.81
C ASN A 25 3.48 -16.94 -6.69
N THR A 26 4.55 -16.20 -6.44
CA THR A 26 4.97 -15.08 -7.31
C THR A 26 6.34 -15.33 -7.91
N ALA A 27 6.56 -14.79 -9.11
CA ALA A 27 7.87 -14.81 -9.76
C ALA A 27 8.75 -13.60 -9.36
N CYS A 28 8.23 -12.70 -8.52
CA CYS A 28 8.89 -11.47 -8.09
C CYS A 28 9.43 -11.65 -6.67
N ARG A 29 10.47 -10.91 -6.32
CA ARG A 29 10.87 -10.75 -4.91
C ARG A 29 9.83 -9.87 -4.21
N VAL A 30 9.63 -10.11 -2.91
CA VAL A 30 8.68 -9.34 -2.11
C VAL A 30 9.41 -8.62 -0.98
N ARG A 31 9.20 -7.31 -0.89
CA ARG A 31 9.59 -6.50 0.27
C ARG A 31 8.35 -6.19 1.09
N LEU A 32 8.28 -6.70 2.32
CA LEU A 32 7.10 -6.57 3.18
C LEU A 32 7.34 -5.63 4.36
N PHE A 33 6.46 -4.63 4.52
CA PHE A 33 6.30 -3.81 5.72
C PHE A 33 4.96 -4.13 6.36
N ALA A 34 4.94 -5.13 7.24
CA ALA A 34 3.73 -5.55 7.95
C ALA A 34 3.57 -4.77 9.26
N GLU A 35 2.59 -3.88 9.34
CA GLU A 35 2.37 -3.00 10.48
C GLU A 35 0.91 -2.98 10.91
N GLU A 36 0.69 -2.85 12.23
CA GLU A 36 -0.59 -2.42 12.82
C GLU A 36 -1.80 -3.30 12.42
N ARG A 37 -1.55 -4.59 12.14
CA ARG A 37 -2.60 -5.59 11.98
C ARG A 37 -3.44 -5.66 13.26
N GLY A 38 -4.76 -5.61 13.11
CA GLY A 38 -5.67 -5.59 14.26
C GLY A 38 -5.82 -4.23 14.95
N MET A 39 -5.23 -3.13 14.43
CA MET A 39 -5.36 -1.79 15.02
C MET A 39 -6.80 -1.31 15.25
N ARG A 40 -7.75 -1.79 14.43
CA ARG A 40 -9.19 -1.52 14.58
C ARG A 40 -9.79 -2.32 15.73
N ALA A 41 -9.53 -3.63 15.75
CA ALA A 41 -10.09 -4.56 16.72
C ALA A 41 -9.57 -4.27 18.14
N SER A 42 -8.29 -3.94 18.27
CA SER A 42 -7.66 -3.54 19.55
C SER A 42 -8.09 -2.16 20.07
N GLY A 43 -8.83 -1.38 19.26
CA GLY A 43 -9.21 -0.01 19.58
C GLY A 43 -8.06 1.01 19.53
N ARG A 44 -6.82 0.60 19.27
CA ARG A 44 -5.64 1.49 19.22
C ARG A 44 -5.81 2.60 18.19
N GLN A 45 -6.44 2.31 17.06
CA GLN A 45 -6.78 3.35 16.07
C GLN A 45 -7.69 4.43 16.68
N LYS A 46 -8.76 4.04 17.38
CA LYS A 46 -9.69 4.99 18.01
C LYS A 46 -9.00 5.83 19.08
N ARG A 47 -8.01 5.27 19.79
CA ARG A 47 -7.22 5.96 20.80
C ARG A 47 -6.04 6.78 20.23
N GLY A 48 -5.82 6.77 18.92
CA GLY A 48 -4.70 7.51 18.29
C GLY A 48 -3.31 6.91 18.61
N GLU A 49 -3.27 5.62 18.91
CA GLU A 49 -2.07 4.88 19.35
C GLU A 49 -1.35 4.15 18.21
N VAL A 50 -1.86 4.21 16.99
CA VAL A 50 -1.23 3.57 15.82
C VAL A 50 0.12 4.22 15.57
N ARG A 51 1.16 3.41 15.36
CA ARG A 51 2.51 3.85 15.03
C ARG A 51 3.00 3.08 13.81
N SER A 52 3.56 3.79 12.84
CA SER A 52 4.07 3.24 11.60
C SER A 52 5.43 3.85 11.35
N LEU A 53 6.41 3.02 11.02
CA LEU A 53 7.73 3.47 10.61
C LEU A 53 7.65 4.30 9.33
N LEU A 54 6.78 3.91 8.39
CA LEU A 54 6.52 4.70 7.18
C LEU A 54 5.85 6.04 7.53
N GLY A 55 4.95 6.04 8.51
CA GLY A 55 4.34 7.26 9.06
C GLY A 55 5.38 8.22 9.63
N PHE A 56 6.28 7.72 10.49
CA PHE A 56 7.39 8.51 11.03
C PHE A 56 8.34 9.03 9.94
N PHE A 57 8.63 8.20 8.94
CA PHE A 57 9.45 8.62 7.80
C PHE A 57 8.81 9.78 7.03
N ILE A 58 7.50 9.73 6.80
CA ILE A 58 6.77 10.84 6.14
C ILE A 58 6.76 12.09 7.02
N GLN A 59 6.69 11.96 8.35
CA GLN A 59 6.78 13.12 9.25
C GLN A 59 8.13 13.82 9.14
N GLU A 60 9.21 13.06 9.04
CA GLU A 60 10.57 13.60 8.99
C GLU A 60 10.93 14.16 7.61
N PHE A 61 10.57 13.46 6.54
CA PHE A 61 11.05 13.76 5.19
C PHE A 61 9.99 14.24 4.21
N GLY A 62 8.71 14.18 4.58
CA GLY A 62 7.59 14.55 3.72
C GLY A 62 7.17 13.46 2.71
N ILE A 63 6.00 13.67 2.10
CA ILE A 63 5.35 12.71 1.19
C ILE A 63 6.17 12.50 -0.08
N LYS A 64 6.64 13.59 -0.71
CA LYS A 64 7.43 13.50 -1.93
C LYS A 64 8.68 12.65 -1.73
N LYS A 65 9.44 12.91 -0.66
CA LYS A 65 10.65 12.14 -0.37
C LYS A 65 10.36 10.67 -0.06
N PHE A 66 9.24 10.39 0.60
CA PHE A 66 8.76 9.03 0.80
C PHE A 66 8.61 8.29 -0.53
N PHE A 67 7.92 8.84 -1.52
CA PHE A 67 7.77 8.18 -2.83
C PHE A 67 9.09 8.11 -3.62
N GLU A 68 9.96 9.13 -3.55
CA GLU A 68 11.32 9.07 -4.12
C GLU A 68 12.14 7.89 -3.58
N ILE A 69 11.99 7.56 -2.29
CA ILE A 69 12.68 6.41 -1.68
C ILE A 69 12.00 5.10 -2.07
N ILE A 70 10.67 5.04 -2.09
CA ILE A 70 9.93 3.85 -2.55
C ILE A 70 10.36 3.48 -3.97
N ASN A 71 10.52 4.46 -4.87
CA ASN A 71 10.99 4.27 -6.25
C ASN A 71 12.40 3.65 -6.35
N GLN A 72 13.23 3.80 -5.32
CA GLN A 72 14.59 3.26 -5.32
C GLN A 72 14.67 1.81 -4.81
N ILE A 73 13.65 1.34 -4.10
CA ILE A 73 13.69 0.06 -3.40
C ILE A 73 12.68 -0.97 -3.91
N ALA A 74 11.87 -0.61 -4.91
CA ALA A 74 10.82 -1.44 -5.49
C ALA A 74 10.54 -1.08 -6.96
N ASP A 75 10.05 -2.05 -7.72
CA ASP A 75 9.58 -1.89 -9.10
C ASP A 75 8.05 -1.70 -9.19
N ALA A 76 7.33 -2.00 -8.11
CA ALA A 76 5.91 -1.69 -7.90
C ALA A 76 5.60 -1.70 -6.39
N ALA A 77 4.55 -1.00 -5.95
CA ALA A 77 4.14 -1.01 -4.56
C ALA A 77 2.62 -1.12 -4.34
N PHE A 78 2.24 -1.88 -3.31
CA PHE A 78 0.89 -1.99 -2.80
C PHE A 78 0.86 -1.44 -1.37
N ILE A 79 0.15 -0.32 -1.16
CA ILE A 79 0.19 0.43 0.09
C ILE A 79 -1.21 0.51 0.69
N ASP A 80 -1.42 -0.17 1.82
CA ASP A 80 -2.57 0.06 2.68
C ASP A 80 -2.40 1.38 3.44
N SER A 81 -2.85 2.46 2.80
CA SER A 81 -2.69 3.84 3.26
C SER A 81 -3.36 4.11 4.61
N ARG A 82 -4.21 3.20 5.10
CA ARG A 82 -4.95 3.42 6.36
C ARG A 82 -4.05 3.34 7.57
N VAL A 83 -2.94 2.62 7.49
CA VAL A 83 -1.92 2.58 8.55
C VAL A 83 -1.25 3.95 8.69
N ILE A 84 -0.81 4.53 7.57
CA ILE A 84 -0.22 5.87 7.52
C ILE A 84 -1.24 6.90 8.03
N LEU A 85 -2.46 6.92 7.50
CA LEU A 85 -3.50 7.85 7.97
C LEU A 85 -3.75 7.76 9.47
N SER A 86 -3.82 6.54 10.01
CA SER A 86 -4.05 6.32 11.44
C SER A 86 -2.86 6.73 12.30
N HIS A 87 -1.63 6.60 11.79
CA HIS A 87 -0.43 7.12 12.45
C HIS A 87 -0.51 8.63 12.64
N PHE A 88 -0.96 9.35 11.60
CA PHE A 88 -1.22 10.80 11.65
C PHE A 88 -2.50 11.17 12.43
N LYS A 89 -3.15 10.19 13.09
CA LYS A 89 -4.43 10.37 13.80
C LYS A 89 -5.55 10.91 12.90
N MET A 90 -5.45 10.67 11.60
CA MET A 90 -6.43 11.08 10.60
C MET A 90 -7.32 9.91 10.22
N TRP A 91 -8.60 10.22 9.99
CA TRP A 91 -9.53 9.26 9.41
C TRP A 91 -10.47 9.96 8.42
N PRO A 92 -9.98 10.22 7.19
CA PRO A 92 -10.77 10.92 6.17
C PRO A 92 -12.05 10.17 5.83
N SER A 93 -12.99 10.89 5.21
CA SER A 93 -14.29 10.34 4.82
C SER A 93 -14.16 9.06 4.00
N ALA A 94 -15.22 8.25 3.97
CA ALA A 94 -15.22 7.07 3.10
C ALA A 94 -15.02 7.45 1.62
N ASN A 95 -15.60 8.57 1.19
CA ASN A 95 -15.45 9.07 -0.18
C ASN A 95 -14.01 9.48 -0.48
N ASP A 96 -13.37 10.27 0.39
CA ASP A 96 -11.97 10.70 0.20
C ASP A 96 -11.02 9.50 0.15
N ARG A 97 -11.22 8.53 1.05
CA ARG A 97 -10.44 7.28 1.05
C ARG A 97 -10.67 6.47 -0.22
N PHE A 98 -11.91 6.41 -0.71
CA PHE A 98 -12.22 5.72 -1.96
C PHE A 98 -11.65 6.43 -3.19
N TYR A 99 -11.67 7.77 -3.22
CA TYR A 99 -11.03 8.54 -4.28
C TYR A 99 -9.50 8.38 -4.26
N SER A 100 -8.89 8.24 -3.08
CA SER A 100 -7.47 7.88 -2.96
C SER A 100 -7.17 6.50 -3.53
N ASP A 101 -7.99 5.49 -3.21
CA ASP A 101 -7.84 4.12 -3.76
C ASP A 101 -7.96 4.09 -5.30
N LEU A 102 -8.76 5.00 -5.86
CA LEU A 102 -8.93 5.17 -7.31
C LEU A 102 -7.92 6.13 -7.96
N LEU A 103 -6.97 6.67 -7.19
CA LEU A 103 -5.99 7.66 -7.65
C LEU A 103 -6.64 8.91 -8.27
N LYS A 104 -7.62 9.50 -7.58
CA LYS A 104 -8.38 10.71 -8.00
C LYS A 104 -8.20 11.88 -7.02
N PRO A 105 -6.99 12.46 -6.90
CA PRO A 105 -6.67 13.48 -5.90
C PRO A 105 -7.54 14.74 -6.03
N GLU A 106 -7.99 15.08 -7.23
CA GLU A 106 -8.84 16.23 -7.53
C GLU A 106 -10.21 16.17 -6.83
N LYS A 107 -10.63 14.99 -6.37
CA LYS A 107 -11.90 14.76 -5.65
C LYS A 107 -11.72 14.63 -4.14
N ILE A 108 -10.50 14.68 -3.64
CA ILE A 108 -10.18 14.48 -2.22
C ILE A 108 -10.18 15.82 -1.52
N SER A 109 -11.00 15.94 -0.47
CA SER A 109 -11.08 17.18 0.32
C SER A 109 -9.90 17.29 1.28
N GLU A 110 -9.53 16.18 1.93
CA GLU A 110 -8.45 16.15 2.91
C GLU A 110 -7.06 16.38 2.29
N THR A 111 -6.38 17.43 2.73
CA THR A 111 -5.16 17.93 2.08
C THR A 111 -4.01 16.92 2.10
N PHE A 112 -3.74 16.29 3.25
CA PHE A 112 -2.67 15.29 3.34
C PHE A 112 -2.94 14.11 2.41
N LEU A 113 -4.18 13.60 2.40
CA LEU A 113 -4.54 12.45 1.57
C LEU A 113 -4.54 12.81 0.08
N ARG A 114 -4.92 14.04 -0.27
CA ARG A 114 -4.84 14.56 -1.64
C ARG A 114 -3.40 14.60 -2.13
N GLU A 115 -2.49 15.17 -1.34
CA GLU A 115 -1.06 15.23 -1.66
C GLU A 115 -0.45 13.83 -1.73
N PHE A 116 -0.74 12.96 -0.76
CA PHE A 116 -0.28 11.57 -0.74
C PHE A 116 -0.72 10.81 -2.00
N THR A 117 -1.96 10.99 -2.41
CA THR A 117 -2.50 10.37 -3.63
C THR A 117 -1.87 10.97 -4.89
N TYR A 118 -1.65 12.28 -4.91
CA TYR A 118 -0.99 12.96 -6.03
C TYR A 118 0.45 12.47 -6.23
N GLU A 119 1.25 12.38 -5.16
CA GLU A 119 2.63 11.87 -5.25
C GLU A 119 2.66 10.38 -5.62
N ALA A 120 1.68 9.58 -5.20
CA ALA A 120 1.55 8.18 -5.64
C ALA A 120 1.36 8.06 -7.16
N ILE A 121 0.62 8.98 -7.79
CA ILE A 121 0.40 9.00 -9.25
C ILE A 121 1.68 9.43 -9.99
N ASN A 122 2.43 10.37 -9.42
CA ASN A 122 3.64 10.90 -10.03
C ASN A 122 4.89 10.05 -9.74
N ALA A 123 4.75 8.96 -8.97
CA ALA A 123 5.83 8.00 -8.75
C ALA A 123 6.27 7.37 -10.09
N SER A 124 7.57 7.05 -10.20
CA SER A 124 8.12 6.45 -11.41
C SER A 124 7.80 4.95 -11.54
N ILE A 125 7.27 4.35 -10.48
CA ILE A 125 6.83 2.95 -10.44
C ILE A 125 5.32 2.87 -10.24
N PRO A 126 4.65 1.78 -10.65
CA PRO A 126 3.25 1.57 -10.35
C PRO A 126 3.00 1.49 -8.84
N ILE A 127 2.13 2.38 -8.34
CA ILE A 127 1.66 2.39 -6.95
C ILE A 127 0.17 2.08 -6.92
N VAL A 128 -0.23 1.10 -6.13
CA VAL A 128 -1.63 0.81 -5.82
C VAL A 128 -1.91 1.18 -4.37
N LEU A 129 -2.84 2.11 -4.17
CA LEU A 129 -3.30 2.52 -2.85
C LEU A 129 -4.58 1.76 -2.46
N GLY A 130 -4.74 1.48 -1.18
CA GLY A 130 -5.90 0.73 -0.73
C GLY A 130 -6.05 0.63 0.78
N GLY A 131 -7.04 -0.16 1.18
CA GLY A 131 -7.23 -0.58 2.56
C GLY A 131 -6.71 -1.99 2.83
N HIS A 132 -7.17 -2.59 3.93
CA HIS A 132 -6.77 -3.94 4.32
C HIS A 132 -7.03 -4.97 3.21
N SER A 133 -8.16 -4.86 2.51
CA SER A 133 -8.52 -5.78 1.43
C SER A 133 -7.51 -5.80 0.29
N LEU A 134 -6.81 -4.68 0.03
CA LEU A 134 -5.74 -4.63 -0.96
C LEU A 134 -4.62 -5.59 -0.57
N VAL A 135 -4.10 -5.46 0.65
CA VAL A 135 -2.93 -6.21 1.15
C VAL A 135 -3.31 -7.53 1.85
N SER A 136 -4.48 -8.08 1.49
CA SER A 136 -4.97 -9.39 1.94
C SER A 136 -5.57 -10.16 0.76
N GLY A 137 -6.89 -10.34 0.73
CA GLY A 137 -7.60 -11.05 -0.34
C GLY A 137 -7.27 -10.54 -1.74
N GLY A 138 -7.06 -9.22 -1.89
CA GLY A 138 -6.73 -8.60 -3.17
C GLY A 138 -5.40 -9.08 -3.76
N LEU A 139 -4.40 -9.39 -2.94
CA LEU A 139 -3.12 -9.90 -3.41
C LEU A 139 -3.24 -11.33 -3.94
N TYR A 140 -4.04 -12.19 -3.30
CA TYR A 140 -4.34 -13.53 -3.84
C TYR A 140 -4.96 -13.43 -5.24
N ALA A 141 -6.04 -12.66 -5.35
CA ALA A 141 -6.75 -12.47 -6.61
C ALA A 141 -5.85 -11.87 -7.71
N LEU A 142 -4.97 -10.94 -7.35
CA LEU A 142 -4.01 -10.34 -8.28
C LEU A 142 -3.03 -11.38 -8.83
N VAL A 143 -2.45 -12.21 -7.96
CA VAL A 143 -1.49 -13.24 -8.34
C VAL A 143 -2.15 -14.30 -9.24
N GLU A 144 -3.33 -14.77 -8.86
CA GLU A 144 -4.12 -15.71 -9.67
C GLU A 144 -4.42 -15.12 -11.06
N SER A 145 -4.86 -13.86 -11.10
CA SER A 145 -5.17 -13.15 -12.36
C SER A 145 -3.92 -12.96 -13.21
N ALA A 146 -2.77 -12.66 -12.61
CA ALA A 146 -1.51 -12.48 -13.31
C ALA A 146 -1.04 -13.79 -13.97
N TRP A 147 -1.21 -14.93 -13.30
CA TRP A 147 -0.90 -16.24 -13.86
C TRP A 147 -1.88 -16.66 -14.95
N ALA A 148 -3.18 -16.46 -14.75
CA ALA A 148 -4.19 -16.71 -15.78
C ALA A 148 -3.87 -15.92 -17.06
N TYR A 149 -3.61 -14.61 -16.92
CA TYR A 149 -3.24 -13.75 -18.03
C TYR A 149 -1.93 -14.18 -18.73
N LYS A 150 -0.93 -14.67 -17.98
CA LYS A 150 0.31 -15.19 -18.56
C LYS A 150 0.08 -16.47 -19.35
N ASN A 151 -0.81 -17.34 -18.88
CA ASN A 151 -1.14 -18.60 -19.54
C ASN A 151 -1.98 -18.40 -20.79
N ASP A 152 -2.92 -17.45 -20.78
CA ASP A 152 -3.75 -17.10 -21.96
C ASP A 152 -2.95 -16.43 -23.08
N LYS A 153 -1.76 -15.89 -22.76
CA LYS A 153 -0.84 -15.26 -23.72
C LYS A 153 0.24 -16.19 -24.27
N LYS A 154 0.28 -17.45 -23.84
CA LYS A 154 1.14 -18.50 -24.40
C LYS A 154 0.39 -19.30 -25.43
#